data_AF-A0A847YI63-F1
#
_entry.id   AF-A0A847YI63-F1
#
_cell.length_a   1.000
_cell.length_b   1.000
_cell.length_c   1.000
_cell.angle_alpha   90.00
_cell.angle_beta   90.00
_cell.angle_gamma   90.00
#
_symmetry.space_group_name_H-M   'P 1'
#
loop_
_entity.id
_entity.type
_entity.pdbx_description
1 polymer ?
#
loop_
_entity_poly.entity_id
_entity_poly.type
_entity_poly.pdbx_seq_one_letter_code
_entity_poly.pdbx_strand_id
1 'polypeptide(L)'
;MSDSVTHNDDPSRLEELREELVAYLDGELSPDETARIEERIARDPQLRRELDYLAKTWDWLDALARPSVDEEFTRTTIELVAASARNEAEQVRREAPRRATLEWVFGGLAAALLAAAGFLTASALWTNPNQWLLENYSLIQNQDFYRRGESPAYLELLDQSGVFDSAEAFEADAPWASLPPAPGTEASGAEPASSGPPAAVPTAAAKHAGPGPGAAGG
;
A
#
# COMPACT_ATOMS: atom_id res chain seq x y z
N MET A 1 4.17 79.82 43.09
CA MET A 1 4.36 78.35 43.10
C MET A 1 3.43 77.81 42.05
N SER A 2 4.01 77.56 40.88
CA SER A 2 3.34 77.08 39.68
C SER A 2 3.33 75.56 39.75
N ASP A 3 2.17 74.93 39.68
CA ASP A 3 2.05 73.54 39.26
C ASP A 3 0.97 73.47 38.18
N SER A 4 1.45 73.38 36.95
CA SER A 4 0.70 73.12 35.73
C SER A 4 0.21 71.68 35.75
N VAL A 5 -1.07 71.45 36.06
CA VAL A 5 -1.72 70.16 35.84
C VAL A 5 -2.18 70.10 34.38
N THR A 6 -1.24 69.81 33.49
CA THR A 6 -1.51 69.29 32.14
C THR A 6 -1.67 67.78 32.24
N HIS A 7 -2.91 67.27 32.30
CA HIS A 7 -3.16 65.85 32.07
C HIS A 7 -4.63 65.58 31.71
N ASN A 8 -5.02 65.81 30.45
CA ASN A 8 -6.36 65.41 29.98
C ASN A 8 -6.39 64.93 28.51
N ASP A 9 -5.29 64.36 28.01
CA ASP A 9 -5.20 63.87 26.62
C ASP A 9 -4.53 62.48 26.56
N ASP A 10 -4.95 61.54 27.43
CA ASP A 10 -4.58 60.13 27.23
C ASP A 10 -5.65 59.46 26.35
N PRO A 11 -5.34 59.12 25.08
CA PRO A 11 -6.33 58.54 24.17
C PRO A 11 -6.87 57.20 24.66
N SER A 12 -6.10 56.46 25.48
CA SER A 12 -6.54 55.16 26.02
C SER A 12 -7.71 55.32 26.99
N ARG A 13 -7.64 56.28 27.91
CA ARG A 13 -8.71 56.57 28.88
C ARG A 13 -10.00 57.06 28.23
N LEU A 14 -9.88 57.80 27.12
CA LEU A 14 -11.06 58.25 26.38
C LEU A 14 -11.76 57.08 25.70
N GLU A 15 -11.01 56.11 25.16
CA GLU A 15 -11.59 54.91 24.57
C GLU A 15 -12.25 54.03 25.65
N GLU A 16 -11.58 53.81 26.80
CA GLU A 16 -12.17 53.07 27.93
C GLU A 16 -13.50 53.70 28.40
N LEU A 17 -13.54 55.03 28.50
CA LEU A 17 -14.75 55.75 28.87
C LEU A 17 -15.84 55.64 27.79
N ARG A 18 -15.45 55.63 26.52
CA ARG A 18 -16.39 55.46 25.40
C ARG A 18 -16.97 54.04 25.37
N GLU A 19 -16.15 53.02 25.62
CA GLU A 19 -16.59 51.64 25.80
C GLU A 19 -17.60 51.54 26.96
N GLU A 20 -17.33 52.19 28.10
CA GLU A 20 -18.24 52.23 29.25
C GLU A 20 -19.57 52.93 28.93
N LEU A 21 -19.55 54.00 28.12
CA LEU A 21 -20.77 54.68 27.65
C LEU A 21 -21.58 53.82 26.65
N VAL A 22 -20.92 53.03 25.82
CA VAL A 22 -21.59 52.09 24.91
C VAL A 22 -22.24 50.96 25.72
N ALA A 23 -21.52 50.37 26.68
CA ALA A 23 -22.04 49.35 27.59
C ALA A 23 -23.19 49.86 28.48
N TYR A 24 -23.22 51.17 28.76
CA TYR A 24 -24.37 51.79 29.43
C TYR A 24 -25.60 51.85 28.51
N LEU A 25 -25.42 52.11 27.21
CA LEU A 25 -26.52 52.23 26.24
C LEU A 25 -27.13 50.88 25.86
N ASP A 26 -26.34 49.82 25.76
CA ASP A 26 -26.85 48.46 25.51
C ASP A 26 -27.38 47.74 26.76
N GLY A 27 -27.06 48.27 27.95
CA GLY A 27 -27.49 47.72 29.24
C GLY A 27 -26.61 46.59 29.76
N GLU A 28 -25.37 46.46 29.29
CA GLU A 28 -24.41 45.44 29.74
C GLU A 28 -23.72 45.77 31.08
N LEU A 29 -23.85 46.99 31.60
CA LEU A 29 -23.29 47.37 32.91
C LEU A 29 -24.02 46.74 34.10
N SER A 30 -23.27 46.35 35.13
CA SER A 30 -23.85 45.94 36.42
C SER A 30 -24.46 47.14 37.17
N PRO A 31 -25.38 46.92 38.14
CA PRO A 31 -26.04 48.02 38.86
C PRO A 31 -25.08 49.01 39.54
N ASP A 32 -23.95 48.52 40.06
CA ASP A 32 -22.92 49.35 40.69
C ASP A 32 -22.12 50.18 39.66
N GLU A 33 -21.91 49.64 38.45
CA GLU A 33 -21.27 50.35 37.33
C GLU A 33 -22.20 51.40 36.75
N THR A 34 -23.49 51.08 36.55
CA THR A 34 -24.53 52.01 36.12
C THR A 34 -24.59 53.24 37.03
N ALA A 35 -24.66 53.04 38.35
CA ALA A 35 -24.69 54.16 39.30
C ALA A 35 -23.43 55.04 39.22
N ARG A 36 -22.25 54.44 39.02
CA ARG A 36 -20.98 55.16 38.89
C ARG A 36 -20.90 55.97 37.60
N ILE A 37 -21.30 55.39 36.46
CA ILE A 37 -21.28 56.10 35.18
C ILE A 37 -22.34 57.21 35.14
N GLU A 38 -23.53 57.01 35.70
CA GLU A 38 -24.57 58.04 35.82
C GLU A 38 -24.08 59.25 36.61
N GLU A 39 -23.40 59.01 37.73
CA GLU A 39 -22.82 60.08 38.53
C GLU A 39 -21.75 60.87 37.75
N ARG A 40 -20.94 60.18 36.94
CA ARG A 40 -19.93 60.81 36.06
C ARG A 40 -20.59 61.63 34.95
N ILE A 41 -21.62 61.09 34.28
CA ILE A 41 -22.41 61.78 33.25
C ILE A 41 -23.07 63.04 33.84
N ALA A 42 -23.62 62.96 35.06
CA ALA A 42 -24.24 64.10 35.72
C ALA A 42 -23.24 65.25 35.95
N ARG A 43 -22.01 64.92 36.36
CA ARG A 43 -20.97 65.90 36.66
C ARG A 43 -20.26 66.45 35.42
N ASP A 44 -20.16 65.67 34.34
CA ASP A 44 -19.39 66.04 33.16
C ASP A 44 -20.27 66.35 31.92
N PRO A 45 -20.33 67.62 31.47
CA PRO A 45 -21.02 68.00 30.25
C PRO A 45 -20.45 67.42 28.95
N GLN A 46 -19.17 67.02 28.91
CA GLN A 46 -18.56 66.38 27.74
C GLN A 46 -19.10 64.95 27.57
N LEU A 47 -19.14 64.16 28.64
CA LEU A 47 -19.72 62.80 28.63
C LEU A 47 -21.18 62.82 28.20
N ARG A 48 -21.96 63.82 28.65
CA ARG A 48 -23.35 63.98 28.20
C ARG A 48 -23.47 64.18 26.69
N ARG A 49 -22.55 64.95 26.07
CA ARG A 49 -22.56 65.15 24.62
C ARG A 49 -22.16 63.90 23.87
N GLU A 50 -21.17 63.16 24.36
CA GLU A 50 -20.76 61.88 23.77
C GLU A 50 -21.88 60.84 23.85
N LEU A 51 -22.56 60.72 25.00
CA LEU A 51 -23.71 59.85 25.17
C LEU A 51 -24.85 60.20 24.19
N ASP A 52 -25.16 61.49 24.05
CA ASP A 52 -26.21 61.99 23.15
C ASP A 52 -25.85 61.76 21.67
N TYR A 53 -24.56 61.79 21.32
CA TYR A 53 -24.06 61.45 19.99
C TYR A 53 -24.16 59.95 19.69
N LEU A 54 -23.76 59.10 20.63
CA LEU A 54 -23.87 57.64 20.52
C LEU A 54 -25.34 57.23 20.41
N ALA A 55 -26.23 57.78 21.25
CA ALA A 55 -27.67 57.51 21.20
C ALA A 55 -28.29 57.87 19.83
N LYS A 56 -27.97 59.05 19.28
CA LYS A 56 -28.45 59.44 17.93
C LYS A 56 -27.95 58.53 16.83
N THR A 57 -26.75 57.98 16.96
CA THR A 57 -26.20 57.02 16.00
C THR A 57 -27.03 55.72 16.00
N TRP A 58 -27.46 55.26 17.18
CA TRP A 58 -28.40 54.15 17.31
C TRP A 58 -29.78 54.46 16.73
N ASP A 59 -30.32 55.66 16.98
CA ASP A 59 -31.59 56.09 16.39
C ASP A 59 -31.54 56.07 14.84
N TRP A 60 -30.39 56.40 14.25
CA TRP A 60 -30.20 56.30 12.80
C TRP A 60 -30.18 54.85 12.30
N LEU A 61 -29.61 53.92 13.07
CA LEU A 61 -29.66 52.49 12.75
C LEU A 61 -31.10 51.96 12.79
N ASP A 62 -31.92 52.45 13.72
CA ASP A 62 -33.34 52.10 13.78
C ASP A 62 -34.15 52.70 12.63
N ALA A 63 -33.71 53.83 12.08
CA ALA A 63 -34.31 54.44 10.90
C ALA A 63 -33.98 53.71 9.58
N LEU A 64 -33.11 52.69 9.58
CA LEU A 64 -32.84 51.91 8.39
C LEU A 64 -34.07 51.12 7.97
N ALA A 65 -34.47 51.29 6.69
CA ALA A 65 -35.51 50.50 6.08
C ALA A 65 -35.13 49.01 6.17
N ARG A 66 -35.96 48.22 6.86
CA ARG A 66 -35.80 46.77 6.88
C ARG A 66 -36.26 46.23 5.52
N PRO A 67 -35.36 45.61 4.73
CA PRO A 67 -35.79 44.99 3.49
C PRO A 67 -36.78 43.86 3.82
N SER A 68 -37.91 43.82 3.11
CA SER A 68 -38.77 42.64 3.11
C SER A 68 -37.99 41.52 2.43
N VAL A 69 -37.67 40.46 3.17
CA VAL A 69 -36.97 39.31 2.61
C VAL A 69 -37.95 38.51 1.76
N ASP A 70 -37.65 38.38 0.46
CA ASP A 70 -38.45 37.56 -0.45
C ASP A 70 -38.19 36.06 -0.22
N GLU A 71 -39.20 35.23 -0.47
CA GLU A 71 -39.12 33.76 -0.35
C GLU A 71 -37.97 33.16 -1.17
N GLU A 72 -37.59 33.83 -2.27
CA GLU A 72 -36.46 33.44 -3.13
C GLU A 72 -35.11 33.49 -2.41
N PHE A 73 -34.89 34.46 -1.51
CA PHE A 73 -33.64 34.56 -0.74
C PHE A 73 -33.50 33.40 0.25
N THR A 74 -34.59 33.06 0.94
CA THR A 74 -34.65 31.91 1.86
C THR A 74 -34.39 30.62 1.09
N ARG A 75 -35.07 30.44 -0.05
CA ARG A 75 -34.87 29.28 -0.93
C ARG A 75 -33.43 29.16 -1.39
N THR A 76 -32.83 30.26 -1.88
CA THR A 76 -31.45 30.27 -2.35
C THR A 76 -30.47 29.92 -1.23
N THR A 77 -30.72 30.40 0.00
CA THR A 77 -29.89 30.07 1.16
C THR A 77 -29.99 28.59 1.52
N ILE A 78 -31.20 28.03 1.54
CA ILE A 78 -31.41 26.60 1.78
C ILE A 78 -30.75 25.77 0.67
N GLU A 79 -30.88 26.19 -0.59
CA GLU A 79 -30.24 25.51 -1.73
C GLU A 79 -28.70 25.57 -1.62
N LEU A 80 -28.13 26.69 -1.19
CA LEU A 80 -26.69 26.83 -0.96
C LEU A 80 -26.20 25.88 0.14
N VAL A 81 -26.89 25.83 1.28
CA VAL A 81 -26.54 24.94 2.40
C VAL A 81 -26.74 23.48 2.02
N ALA A 82 -27.79 23.15 1.28
CA ALA A 82 -28.02 21.80 0.79
C ALA A 82 -26.95 21.38 -0.22
N ALA A 83 -26.50 22.31 -1.09
CA ALA A 83 -25.44 22.06 -2.05
C ALA A 83 -24.09 21.83 -1.36
N SER A 84 -23.73 22.61 -0.34
CA SER A 84 -22.49 22.41 0.41
C SER A 84 -22.46 21.05 1.11
N ALA A 85 -23.54 20.68 1.80
CA ALA A 85 -23.66 19.38 2.46
C ALA A 85 -23.54 18.19 1.50
N ARG A 86 -24.14 18.30 0.30
CA ARG A 86 -24.01 17.27 -0.75
C ARG A 86 -22.56 17.15 -1.23
N ASN A 87 -21.89 18.28 -1.44
CA ASN A 87 -20.52 18.29 -1.94
C ASN A 87 -19.54 17.66 -0.91
N GLU A 88 -19.71 17.95 0.37
CA GLU A 88 -18.96 17.32 1.47
C GLU A 88 -19.18 15.80 1.51
N ALA A 89 -20.44 15.36 1.41
CA ALA A 89 -20.77 13.93 1.38
C ALA A 89 -20.16 13.21 0.16
N GLU A 90 -20.15 13.86 -1.00
CA GLU A 90 -19.50 13.34 -2.21
C GLU A 90 -17.98 13.26 -2.07
N GLN A 91 -17.34 14.25 -1.46
CA GLN A 91 -15.90 14.24 -1.21
C GLN A 91 -15.51 13.06 -0.31
N VAL A 92 -16.22 12.87 0.81
CA VAL A 92 -15.99 11.72 1.71
C VAL A 92 -16.20 10.39 0.98
N ARG A 93 -17.25 10.28 0.16
CA ARG A 93 -17.51 9.08 -0.66
C ARG A 93 -16.41 8.78 -1.68
N ARG A 94 -15.81 9.81 -2.29
CA ARG A 94 -14.73 9.65 -3.28
C ARG A 94 -13.43 9.22 -2.63
N GLU A 95 -13.16 9.65 -1.39
CA GLU A 95 -11.93 9.34 -0.68
C GLU A 95 -11.95 8.01 0.07
N ALA A 96 -13.12 7.56 0.53
CA ALA A 96 -13.28 6.32 1.30
C ALA A 96 -12.80 5.02 0.58
N PRO A 97 -13.16 4.73 -0.69
CA PRO A 97 -12.80 3.45 -1.30
C PRO A 97 -11.32 3.37 -1.70
N ARG A 98 -10.66 4.52 -1.93
CA ARG A 98 -9.25 4.56 -2.33
C ARG A 98 -8.31 4.10 -1.21
N ARG A 99 -8.61 4.43 0.05
CA ARG A 99 -7.77 4.03 1.19
C ARG A 99 -7.94 2.54 1.51
N ALA A 100 -9.19 2.06 1.54
CA ALA A 100 -9.47 0.65 1.78
C ALA A 100 -8.84 -0.25 0.70
N THR A 101 -9.01 0.07 -0.59
CA THR A 101 -8.42 -0.76 -1.67
C THR A 101 -6.90 -0.79 -1.63
N LEU A 102 -6.23 0.32 -1.29
CA LEU A 102 -4.78 0.33 -1.13
C LEU A 102 -4.32 -0.59 0.01
N GLU A 103 -4.99 -0.54 1.16
CA GLU A 103 -4.67 -1.39 2.32
C GLU A 103 -4.84 -2.89 1.99
N TRP A 104 -5.91 -3.26 1.29
CA TRP A 104 -6.09 -4.65 0.81
C TRP A 104 -5.03 -5.06 -0.20
N VAL A 105 -4.63 -4.17 -1.12
CA VAL A 105 -3.57 -4.44 -2.11
C VAL A 105 -2.22 -4.64 -1.42
N PHE A 106 -1.85 -3.77 -0.48
CA PHE A 106 -0.61 -3.92 0.28
C PHE A 106 -0.62 -5.17 1.18
N GLY A 107 -1.75 -5.46 1.83
CA GLY A 107 -1.93 -6.68 2.61
C GLY A 107 -1.79 -7.95 1.75
N GLY A 108 -2.40 -7.96 0.56
CA GLY A 108 -2.28 -9.05 -0.40
C GLY A 108 -0.86 -9.23 -0.93
N LEU A 109 -0.16 -8.13 -1.26
CA LEU A 109 1.24 -8.16 -1.70
C LEU A 109 2.15 -8.71 -0.60
N ALA A 110 1.99 -8.25 0.65
CA ALA A 110 2.77 -8.73 1.78
C ALA A 110 2.53 -10.23 2.04
N ALA A 111 1.28 -10.69 1.97
CA ALA A 111 0.95 -12.11 2.09
C ALA A 111 1.57 -12.94 0.95
N ALA A 112 1.54 -12.44 -0.28
CA ALA A 112 2.15 -13.11 -1.43
C ALA A 112 3.68 -13.20 -1.30
N LEU A 113 4.35 -12.15 -0.82
CA LEU A 113 5.79 -12.14 -0.55
C LEU A 113 6.16 -13.14 0.54
N LEU A 114 5.39 -13.22 1.63
CA LEU A 114 5.59 -14.21 2.68
C LEU A 114 5.39 -15.63 2.18
N ALA A 115 4.36 -15.88 1.37
CA ALA A 115 4.13 -17.19 0.76
C ALA A 115 5.26 -17.59 -0.21
N ALA A 116 5.73 -16.65 -1.03
CA ALA A 116 6.86 -16.87 -1.94
C ALA A 116 8.16 -17.15 -1.17
N ALA A 117 8.45 -16.37 -0.12
CA ALA A 117 9.61 -16.59 0.74
C ALA A 117 9.54 -17.96 1.45
N GLY A 118 8.37 -18.34 1.97
CA GLY A 118 8.14 -19.65 2.57
C GLY A 118 8.32 -20.79 1.58
N PHE A 119 7.78 -20.66 0.37
CA PHE A 119 7.93 -21.66 -0.70
C PHE A 119 9.39 -21.82 -1.13
N LEU A 120 10.11 -20.71 -1.34
CA LEU A 120 11.52 -20.76 -1.71
C LEU A 120 12.35 -21.42 -0.61
N THR A 121 12.10 -21.07 0.65
CA THR A 121 12.79 -21.66 1.81
C THR A 121 12.51 -23.17 1.90
N ALA A 122 11.26 -23.60 1.76
CA ALA A 122 10.88 -25.01 1.76
C ALA A 122 11.50 -25.78 0.58
N SER A 123 11.52 -25.16 -0.61
CA SER A 123 12.11 -25.76 -1.81
C SER A 123 13.63 -25.92 -1.70
N ALA A 124 14.32 -24.98 -1.06
CA ALA A 124 15.77 -25.04 -0.85
C ALA A 124 16.17 -26.08 0.20
N LEU A 125 15.32 -26.30 1.20
CA LEU A 125 15.53 -27.34 2.22
C LEU A 125 15.14 -28.74 1.73
N TRP A 126 14.33 -28.85 0.67
CA TRP A 126 13.95 -30.14 0.08
C TRP A 126 15.09 -30.69 -0.78
N THR A 127 16.04 -31.38 -0.14
CA THR A 127 17.03 -32.20 -0.86
C THR A 127 16.28 -33.28 -1.63
N ASN A 128 16.51 -33.32 -2.95
CA ASN A 128 15.69 -34.02 -3.94
C ASN A 128 15.67 -35.55 -3.67
N PRO A 129 14.56 -36.14 -3.17
CA PRO A 129 14.48 -37.57 -2.86
C PRO A 129 14.54 -38.47 -4.10
N ASN A 130 14.44 -37.87 -5.30
CA ASN A 130 14.52 -38.58 -6.57
C ASN A 130 15.93 -39.04 -6.94
N GLN A 131 16.99 -38.58 -6.26
CA GLN A 131 18.33 -39.12 -6.48
C GLN A 131 18.38 -40.62 -6.13
N TRP A 132 17.74 -41.03 -5.04
CA TRP A 132 17.64 -42.44 -4.65
C TRP A 132 16.83 -43.29 -5.63
N LEU A 133 15.81 -42.70 -6.29
CA LEU A 133 14.99 -43.37 -7.31
C LEU A 133 15.71 -43.51 -8.65
N LEU A 134 16.56 -42.55 -9.01
CA LEU A 134 17.39 -42.59 -10.21
C LEU A 134 18.56 -43.57 -10.04
N GLU A 135 19.15 -43.64 -8.84
CA GLU A 135 20.23 -44.57 -8.50
C GLU A 135 19.73 -46.03 -8.42
N ASN A 136 18.48 -46.24 -7.98
CA ASN A 136 17.86 -47.56 -7.87
C ASN A 136 16.92 -47.94 -9.03
N TYR A 137 16.95 -47.21 -10.16
CA TYR A 137 16.09 -47.52 -11.31
C TYR A 137 16.27 -48.96 -11.81
N SER A 138 17.51 -49.47 -11.80
CA SER A 138 17.85 -50.85 -12.17
C SER A 138 17.26 -51.90 -11.23
N LEU A 139 17.04 -51.55 -9.96
CA LEU A 139 16.44 -52.43 -8.95
C LEU A 139 14.92 -52.57 -9.16
N ILE A 140 14.26 -51.51 -9.63
CA ILE A 140 12.81 -51.47 -9.84
C ILE A 140 12.44 -52.15 -11.17
N GLN A 141 13.30 -52.08 -12.19
CA GLN A 141 13.02 -52.67 -13.50
C GLN A 141 13.11 -54.21 -13.51
N ASN A 142 13.87 -54.82 -12.61
CA ASN A 142 14.07 -56.27 -12.54
C ASN A 142 13.31 -56.98 -11.40
N GLN A 143 12.28 -56.34 -10.84
CA GLN A 143 11.53 -56.91 -9.70
C GLN A 143 10.93 -58.31 -10.02
N ASP A 144 10.57 -58.57 -11.28
CA ASP A 144 10.04 -59.86 -11.73
C ASP A 144 11.09 -60.98 -11.80
N PHE A 145 12.37 -60.66 -11.97
CA PHE A 145 13.45 -61.65 -11.98
C PHE A 145 13.77 -62.15 -10.57
N TYR A 146 13.77 -61.24 -9.59
CA TYR A 146 14.08 -61.60 -8.19
C TYR A 146 12.91 -62.28 -7.48
N ARG A 147 11.65 -62.03 -7.90
CA ARG A 147 10.48 -62.75 -7.38
C ARG A 147 10.31 -64.18 -7.89
N ARG A 148 11.02 -64.56 -8.96
CA ARG A 148 10.91 -65.89 -9.57
C ARG A 148 11.93 -66.90 -9.01
N GLY A 149 12.89 -66.42 -8.23
CA GLY A 149 13.94 -67.24 -7.61
C GLY A 149 13.61 -67.71 -6.20
N GLU A 150 12.39 -68.19 -5.93
CA GLU A 150 12.08 -68.84 -4.65
C GLU A 150 11.28 -70.12 -4.87
N SER A 151 12.00 -71.22 -5.04
CA SER A 151 11.51 -72.53 -4.65
C SER A 151 12.64 -73.21 -3.90
N PRO A 152 12.55 -73.39 -2.56
CA PRO A 152 13.53 -74.19 -1.82
C PRO A 152 13.69 -75.60 -2.40
N ALA A 153 12.65 -76.13 -3.07
CA ALA A 153 12.72 -77.41 -3.78
C ALA A 153 13.66 -77.38 -5.00
N TYR A 154 13.91 -76.22 -5.63
CA TYR A 154 14.88 -76.09 -6.72
C TYR A 154 16.32 -76.17 -6.21
N LEU A 155 16.61 -75.54 -5.06
CA LEU A 155 17.92 -75.65 -4.42
C LEU A 155 18.18 -77.07 -3.92
N GLU A 156 17.15 -77.75 -3.42
CA GLU A 156 17.23 -79.16 -2.98
C GLU A 156 17.42 -80.14 -4.15
N LEU A 157 16.81 -79.86 -5.31
CA LEU A 157 17.06 -80.61 -6.56
C LEU A 157 18.48 -80.37 -7.11
N LEU A 158 19.00 -79.16 -6.97
CA LEU A 158 20.33 -78.80 -7.44
C LEU A 158 21.42 -79.42 -6.55
N ASP A 159 21.20 -79.47 -5.24
CA ASP A 159 22.04 -80.18 -4.27
C ASP A 159 22.05 -81.70 -4.55
N GLN A 160 20.88 -82.31 -4.75
CA GLN A 160 20.78 -83.73 -5.12
C GLN A 160 21.39 -84.07 -6.48
N SER A 161 21.49 -83.10 -7.39
CA SER A 161 22.10 -83.30 -8.72
C SER A 161 23.62 -83.36 -8.69
N GLY A 162 24.27 -83.17 -7.53
CA GLY A 162 25.72 -83.28 -7.37
C GLY A 162 26.53 -82.23 -8.13
N VAL A 163 25.85 -81.19 -8.66
CA VAL A 163 26.47 -80.08 -9.44
C VAL A 163 27.46 -79.27 -8.61
N PHE A 164 27.33 -79.31 -7.28
CA PHE A 164 28.27 -78.67 -6.36
C PHE A 164 29.39 -79.60 -5.87
N ASP A 165 29.30 -80.90 -6.15
CA ASP A 165 30.24 -81.94 -5.67
C ASP A 165 31.34 -82.26 -6.69
N SER A 166 31.28 -81.69 -7.90
CA SER A 166 32.44 -81.62 -8.79
C SER A 166 33.40 -80.53 -8.32
N ALA A 167 34.05 -80.77 -7.19
CA ALA A 167 35.40 -80.30 -6.94
C ALA A 167 36.39 -81.15 -7.77
N GLU A 168 36.13 -81.28 -9.07
CA GLU A 168 37.23 -81.59 -9.99
C GLU A 168 38.00 -80.30 -10.16
N ALA A 169 39.26 -80.38 -9.78
CA ALA A 169 40.24 -79.29 -9.73
C ALA A 169 40.00 -78.26 -10.84
N PHE A 170 39.94 -76.99 -10.46
CA PHE A 170 40.16 -75.89 -11.38
C PHE A 170 41.60 -76.05 -11.91
N GLU A 171 41.78 -76.92 -12.92
CA GLU A 171 43.02 -77.02 -13.67
C GLU A 171 43.25 -75.65 -14.28
N ALA A 172 44.32 -75.00 -13.82
CA ALA A 172 44.75 -73.66 -14.23
C ALA A 172 45.26 -73.61 -15.69
N ASP A 173 44.80 -74.52 -16.55
CA ASP A 173 45.20 -74.64 -17.96
C ASP A 173 43.99 -74.90 -18.87
N ALA A 174 42.94 -74.12 -18.64
CA ALA A 174 41.72 -74.25 -19.41
C ALA A 174 41.84 -73.46 -20.75
N PRO A 175 41.58 -74.09 -21.92
CA PRO A 175 41.80 -73.51 -23.25
C PRO A 175 40.84 -72.36 -23.62
N TRP A 176 39.97 -71.92 -22.72
CA TRP A 176 39.07 -70.78 -22.92
C TRP A 176 39.75 -69.42 -22.68
N ALA A 177 40.98 -69.40 -22.14
CA ALA A 177 41.80 -68.19 -22.00
C ALA A 177 42.23 -67.56 -23.35
N SER A 178 41.99 -68.24 -24.47
CA SER A 178 42.32 -67.80 -25.83
C SER A 178 41.10 -67.67 -26.76
N LEU A 179 39.89 -67.57 -26.19
CA LEU A 179 38.70 -67.20 -26.97
C LEU A 179 38.85 -65.76 -27.51
N PRO A 180 38.61 -65.51 -28.80
CA PRO A 180 38.58 -64.15 -29.33
C PRO A 180 37.45 -63.34 -28.67
N PRO A 181 37.60 -62.02 -28.53
CA PRO A 181 36.57 -61.18 -27.92
C PRO A 181 35.24 -61.33 -28.66
N ALA A 182 34.15 -61.33 -27.89
CA ALA A 182 32.79 -61.46 -28.42
C ALA A 182 32.54 -60.45 -29.57
N PRO A 183 31.84 -60.85 -30.65
CA PRO A 183 31.56 -59.97 -31.78
C PRO A 183 30.66 -58.82 -31.31
N GLY A 184 31.23 -57.63 -31.18
CA GLY A 184 30.54 -56.43 -30.70
C GLY A 184 31.46 -55.35 -30.11
N THR A 185 32.70 -55.69 -29.75
CA THR A 185 33.73 -54.69 -29.39
C THR A 185 34.56 -54.32 -30.62
N GLU A 186 33.96 -53.62 -31.58
CA GLU A 186 34.75 -52.77 -32.47
C GLU A 186 35.11 -51.50 -31.72
N ALA A 187 36.40 -51.37 -31.48
CA ALA A 187 37.06 -50.14 -31.11
C ALA A 187 36.85 -49.09 -32.23
N SER A 188 35.95 -48.14 -32.00
CA SER A 188 35.99 -46.86 -32.69
C SER A 188 36.97 -45.96 -31.95
N GLY A 189 38.24 -46.07 -32.33
CA GLY A 189 39.32 -45.18 -31.90
C GLY A 189 39.37 -43.91 -32.75
N ALA A 190 39.31 -42.77 -32.07
CA ALA A 190 40.10 -41.53 -32.25
C ALA A 190 40.22 -40.90 -33.67
N GLU A 191 39.54 -39.77 -33.92
CA GLU A 191 40.06 -38.35 -33.84
C GLU A 191 40.63 -37.83 -35.19
N PRO A 192 40.84 -36.51 -35.47
CA PRO A 192 40.76 -35.31 -34.59
C PRO A 192 40.06 -34.04 -35.17
N ALA A 193 39.80 -33.10 -34.26
CA ALA A 193 39.89 -31.62 -34.36
C ALA A 193 39.34 -30.83 -35.58
N SER A 194 38.42 -29.90 -35.30
CA SER A 194 38.45 -28.56 -35.91
C SER A 194 37.75 -27.49 -35.05
N SER A 195 38.57 -26.51 -34.63
CA SER A 195 38.24 -25.16 -34.15
C SER A 195 37.03 -24.53 -34.83
N GLY A 196 36.08 -23.93 -34.11
CA GLY A 196 36.14 -22.50 -33.73
C GLY A 196 34.83 -21.79 -34.15
N PRO A 197 34.41 -20.71 -33.48
CA PRO A 197 33.03 -20.23 -33.48
C PRO A 197 32.73 -19.20 -34.58
N PRO A 198 31.45 -18.91 -34.86
CA PRO A 198 31.10 -17.57 -35.30
C PRO A 198 30.10 -16.88 -34.35
N ALA A 199 30.64 -15.84 -33.70
CA ALA A 199 30.12 -14.48 -33.61
C ALA A 199 28.60 -14.23 -33.68
N ALA A 200 28.15 -13.47 -32.68
CA ALA A 200 26.96 -12.63 -32.70
C ALA A 200 26.96 -11.63 -33.88
N VAL A 201 25.79 -11.30 -34.40
CA VAL A 201 25.49 -9.94 -34.91
C VAL A 201 24.00 -9.60 -34.63
N PRO A 202 23.71 -8.36 -34.17
CA PRO A 202 22.38 -7.84 -33.85
C PRO A 202 21.71 -7.16 -35.05
N THR A 203 20.39 -6.97 -35.01
CA THR A 203 19.65 -5.96 -35.82
C THR A 203 18.31 -5.75 -35.12
N ALA A 204 18.08 -4.66 -34.38
CA ALA A 204 17.92 -3.26 -34.75
C ALA A 204 16.44 -2.85 -34.75
N ALA A 205 16.24 -1.69 -34.16
CA ALA A 205 14.99 -1.00 -33.86
C ALA A 205 14.26 -0.46 -35.09
N ALA A 206 12.94 -0.28 -34.94
CA ALA A 206 12.18 0.90 -35.37
C ALA A 206 10.81 0.83 -34.66
N LYS A 207 10.49 1.66 -33.66
CA LYS A 207 10.22 3.10 -33.68
C LYS A 207 9.08 3.47 -34.64
N HIS A 208 7.96 3.89 -34.06
CA HIS A 208 7.06 5.01 -34.40
C HIS A 208 5.64 4.62 -33.96
N ALA A 209 5.20 5.04 -32.77
CA ALA A 209 4.62 6.36 -32.52
C ALA A 209 3.38 6.61 -33.39
N GLY A 210 2.20 6.49 -32.78
CA GLY A 210 1.09 7.38 -33.10
C GLY A 210 1.46 8.84 -32.78
N PRO A 211 0.56 9.84 -32.96
CA PRO A 211 -0.90 9.74 -32.89
C PRO A 211 -1.65 10.39 -34.07
N GLY A 212 -2.99 10.38 -33.99
CA GLY A 212 -4.00 10.89 -34.96
C GLY A 212 -3.96 12.40 -35.23
N PRO A 213 -5.08 13.14 -35.36
CA PRO A 213 -6.50 12.77 -35.35
C PRO A 213 -7.30 13.38 -36.54
N GLY A 214 -8.61 13.12 -36.60
CA GLY A 214 -9.56 14.06 -37.20
C GLY A 214 -10.46 13.49 -38.30
N ALA A 215 -11.75 13.40 -38.00
CA ALA A 215 -12.81 13.88 -38.88
C ALA A 215 -14.12 13.89 -38.09
N ALA A 216 -14.52 15.09 -37.70
CA ALA A 216 -15.89 15.40 -37.35
C ALA A 216 -16.76 15.21 -38.61
N GLY A 217 -17.84 14.44 -38.48
CA GLY A 217 -18.93 14.42 -39.44
C GLY A 217 -19.88 15.57 -39.13
N GLY A 218 -20.16 16.37 -40.15
CA GLY A 218 -21.38 17.19 -40.24
C GLY A 218 -22.53 16.39 -40.82
#